data_AF-A0A6L3VSV1-F1
#
_entry.id   AF-A0A6L3VSV1-F1
#
_cell.length_a   1.000
_cell.length_b   1.000
_cell.length_c   1.000
_cell.angle_alpha   90.00
_cell.angle_beta   90.00
_cell.angle_gamma   90.00
#
_symmetry.space_group_name_H-M   'P 1'
#
loop_
_entity.id
_entity.type
_entity.pdbx_description
1 polymer ?
#
loop_
_entity_poly.entity_id
_entity_poly.type
_entity_poly.pdbx_seq_one_letter_code
_entity_poly.pdbx_strand_id
1 'polypeptide(L)'
;MSDRGARPHRHLAATGAVLALALALTGCGGGKKKSADPTPPPPPSAQPTEQANAAPGSTALKSSGGLRKPVTYDDKVSVAISNIRYVKNKDLGPGELTGKVLTIFTLKFANGSGKPLDLNKVQVTAVYGSKKTRAQHTSYANLNDFYGTVPAGGTKSASYAFDLPSSGYKSVMVGVKFDAQHKTALFAGALHN
;
A
#
# COMPACT_ATOMS: atom_id res chain seq x y z
N MET A 1 -22.89 -29.69 -39.12
CA MET A 1 -23.21 -28.97 -40.37
C MET A 1 -24.33 -28.01 -40.05
N SER A 2 -24.18 -26.75 -40.48
CA SER A 2 -25.15 -25.64 -40.36
C SER A 2 -25.34 -25.13 -38.92
N ASP A 3 -25.32 -23.83 -38.60
CA ASP A 3 -25.83 -22.70 -39.37
C ASP A 3 -25.02 -21.41 -39.12
N ARG A 4 -24.77 -20.69 -40.21
CA ARG A 4 -24.45 -19.25 -40.22
C ARG A 4 -25.78 -18.50 -40.29
N GLY A 5 -26.05 -17.62 -39.33
CA GLY A 5 -27.14 -16.62 -39.45
C GLY A 5 -26.74 -15.38 -38.65
N ALA A 6 -26.16 -14.37 -39.31
CA ALA A 6 -26.86 -13.22 -39.88
C ALA A 6 -27.35 -12.21 -38.80
N ARG A 7 -26.60 -11.12 -38.67
CA ARG A 7 -26.97 -9.91 -37.92
C ARG A 7 -28.12 -9.18 -38.64
N PRO A 8 -29.09 -8.63 -37.91
CA PRO A 8 -29.87 -7.50 -38.37
C PRO A 8 -29.36 -6.17 -37.79
N HIS A 9 -29.23 -5.19 -38.66
CA HIS A 9 -29.11 -3.77 -38.35
C HIS A 9 -30.41 -3.23 -37.74
N ARG A 10 -30.32 -2.21 -36.88
CA ARG A 10 -31.15 -1.00 -36.99
C ARG A 10 -30.65 0.14 -36.09
N HIS A 11 -30.70 1.32 -36.69
CA HIS A 11 -30.36 2.64 -36.20
C HIS A 11 -31.16 3.05 -34.96
N LEU A 12 -30.62 3.98 -34.17
CA LEU A 12 -31.38 5.08 -33.58
C LEU A 12 -30.41 6.19 -33.15
N ALA A 13 -30.64 7.37 -33.73
CA ALA A 13 -30.00 8.63 -33.38
C ALA A 13 -30.56 9.17 -32.05
N ALA A 14 -29.74 9.87 -31.28
CA ALA A 14 -30.22 10.79 -30.25
C ALA A 14 -29.21 11.92 -30.03
N THR A 15 -29.62 13.10 -30.48
CA THR A 15 -29.13 14.45 -30.19
C THR A 15 -29.17 14.78 -28.69
N GLY A 16 -28.12 15.43 -28.16
CA GLY A 16 -28.12 16.11 -26.86
C GLY A 16 -27.12 17.27 -26.90
N ALA A 17 -27.57 18.51 -27.08
CA ALA A 17 -28.06 19.46 -26.06
C ALA A 17 -26.90 20.26 -25.42
N VAL A 18 -26.78 21.51 -25.88
CA VAL A 18 -25.81 22.54 -25.52
C VAL A 18 -26.18 23.14 -24.16
N LEU A 19 -25.22 23.20 -23.22
CA LEU A 19 -25.40 23.87 -21.92
C LEU A 19 -24.74 25.26 -21.96
N ALA A 20 -25.54 26.31 -21.83
CA ALA A 20 -25.10 27.70 -21.82
C ALA A 20 -24.64 28.15 -20.42
N LEU A 21 -23.55 28.92 -20.38
CA LEU A 21 -22.90 29.46 -19.20
C LEU A 21 -23.41 30.90 -18.96
N ALA A 22 -23.97 31.19 -17.79
CA ALA A 22 -24.38 32.55 -17.40
C ALA A 22 -23.50 33.05 -16.24
N LEU A 23 -22.71 34.09 -16.51
CA LEU A 23 -21.92 34.85 -15.53
C LEU A 23 -22.73 36.09 -15.12
N ALA A 24 -23.09 36.20 -13.85
CA ALA A 24 -23.66 37.41 -13.26
C ALA A 24 -22.59 38.09 -12.39
N LEU A 25 -22.19 39.31 -12.77
CA LEU A 25 -21.37 40.22 -11.99
C LEU A 25 -22.24 41.38 -11.50
N THR A 26 -22.47 41.43 -10.20
CA THR A 26 -22.97 42.57 -9.41
C THR A 26 -21.99 42.69 -8.22
N GLY A 27 -21.43 43.82 -7.80
CA GLY A 27 -21.79 45.23 -7.87
C GLY A 27 -21.93 45.78 -6.43
N CYS A 28 -20.96 46.56 -5.91
CA CYS A 28 -21.03 47.48 -4.75
C CYS A 28 -19.59 47.98 -4.45
N GLY A 29 -19.24 49.24 -4.14
CA GLY A 29 -20.01 50.39 -3.69
C GLY A 29 -19.59 50.85 -2.29
N GLY A 30 -18.57 51.73 -2.19
CA GLY A 30 -18.38 52.76 -1.14
C GLY A 30 -17.94 52.38 0.29
N GLY A 31 -16.89 53.04 0.81
CA GLY A 31 -16.68 53.19 2.26
C GLY A 31 -15.24 53.50 2.72
N LYS A 32 -14.90 54.78 2.93
CA LYS A 32 -13.71 55.23 3.70
C LYS A 32 -13.85 54.81 5.17
N LYS A 33 -12.92 54.02 5.71
CA LYS A 33 -12.68 53.89 7.17
C LYS A 33 -11.17 53.80 7.48
N LYS A 34 -10.81 54.57 8.52
CA LYS A 34 -9.51 54.75 9.21
C LYS A 34 -8.50 53.60 9.07
N SER A 35 -7.27 53.97 8.70
CA SER A 35 -6.06 53.18 8.94
C SER A 35 -5.88 52.95 10.44
N ALA A 36 -6.06 51.72 10.88
CA ALA A 36 -5.45 51.19 12.08
C ALA A 36 -4.28 50.32 11.62
N ASP A 37 -3.08 50.56 12.15
CA ASP A 37 -1.89 49.76 11.87
C ASP A 37 -2.17 48.27 12.16
N PRO A 38 -2.00 47.37 11.18
CA PRO A 38 -2.06 45.95 11.45
C PRO A 38 -0.75 45.53 12.12
N THR A 39 -0.81 45.23 13.41
CA THR A 39 0.23 44.45 14.08
C THR A 39 0.42 43.14 13.31
N PRO A 40 1.66 42.75 12.93
CA PRO A 40 1.89 41.50 12.23
C PRO A 40 1.35 40.32 13.06
N PRO A 41 0.60 39.36 12.47
CA PRO A 41 0.24 38.15 13.16
C PRO A 41 1.51 37.42 13.60
N PRO A 42 1.53 36.79 14.79
CA PRO A 42 2.68 35.99 15.21
C PRO A 42 2.98 34.93 14.15
N PRO A 43 4.26 34.65 13.86
CA PRO A 43 4.63 33.64 12.88
C PRO A 43 3.96 32.31 13.26
N PRO A 44 3.42 31.55 12.29
CA PRO A 44 2.81 30.27 12.58
C PRO A 44 3.83 29.40 13.30
N SER A 45 3.45 28.92 14.49
CA SER A 45 4.23 27.94 15.24
C SER A 45 4.61 26.81 14.30
N ALA A 46 5.90 26.45 14.28
CA ALA A 46 6.43 25.35 13.48
C ALA A 46 5.75 24.04 13.90
N GLN A 47 4.61 23.73 13.27
CA GLN A 47 3.99 22.43 13.36
C GLN A 47 4.94 21.43 12.68
N PRO A 48 5.18 20.25 13.27
CA PRO A 48 5.96 19.19 12.62
C PRO A 48 5.43 18.95 11.20
N THR A 49 6.26 19.25 10.21
CA THR A 49 5.93 19.25 8.78
C THR A 49 5.59 17.86 8.22
N GLU A 50 5.63 16.81 9.06
CA GLU A 50 5.30 15.45 8.65
C GLU A 50 3.79 15.16 8.60
N GLN A 51 2.92 16.02 9.16
CA GLN A 51 1.46 15.76 9.21
C GLN A 51 0.60 16.60 8.28
N ALA A 52 1.12 17.69 7.67
CA ALA A 52 0.28 18.64 6.93
C ALA A 52 0.12 18.37 5.41
N ASN A 53 0.90 17.45 4.82
CA ASN A 53 0.88 17.18 3.37
C ASN A 53 0.64 15.70 3.00
N ALA A 54 -0.18 15.01 3.79
CA ALA A 54 -0.71 13.70 3.42
C ALA A 54 -1.70 13.87 2.26
N ALA A 55 -1.28 13.58 1.02
CA ALA A 55 -2.19 13.52 -0.13
C ALA A 55 -3.33 12.51 0.15
N PRO A 56 -4.56 12.73 -0.34
CA PRO A 56 -5.64 11.75 -0.23
C PRO A 56 -5.17 10.39 -0.74
N GLY A 57 -5.10 9.39 0.15
CA GLY A 57 -4.57 8.06 -0.13
C GLY A 57 -3.18 7.74 0.45
N SER A 58 -2.51 8.68 1.13
CA SER A 58 -1.25 8.37 1.82
C SER A 58 -1.52 7.44 3.00
N THR A 59 -1.06 6.20 2.91
CA THR A 59 -1.18 5.24 4.01
C THR A 59 -0.18 5.59 5.09
N ALA A 60 -0.62 5.81 6.32
CA ALA A 60 0.29 6.07 7.43
C ALA A 60 1.26 4.89 7.64
N LEU A 61 2.56 5.17 7.74
CA LEU A 61 3.62 4.16 7.80
C LEU A 61 4.28 4.11 9.19
N LYS A 62 4.76 2.93 9.60
CA LYS A 62 5.68 2.75 10.73
C LYS A 62 6.89 1.95 10.25
N SER A 63 8.05 2.60 10.20
CA SER A 63 9.29 1.98 9.70
C SER A 63 9.99 1.15 10.79
N SER A 64 10.54 0.01 10.41
CA SER A 64 11.41 -0.85 11.24
C SER A 64 12.86 -0.36 11.30
N GLY A 65 13.28 0.48 10.35
CA GLY A 65 14.70 0.86 10.19
C GLY A 65 15.60 -0.29 9.72
N GLY A 66 15.05 -1.34 9.10
CA GLY A 66 15.80 -2.44 8.49
C GLY A 66 14.93 -3.66 8.19
N LEU A 67 15.26 -4.45 7.15
CA LEU A 67 14.47 -5.63 6.77
C LEU A 67 14.28 -6.65 7.90
N ARG A 68 15.26 -6.80 8.80
CA ARG A 68 15.22 -7.79 9.89
C ARG A 68 14.82 -7.21 11.24
N LYS A 69 14.52 -5.92 11.31
CA LYS A 69 14.08 -5.27 12.55
C LYS A 69 12.55 -5.38 12.66
N PRO A 70 12.00 -5.70 13.83
CA PRO A 70 10.56 -5.73 14.00
C PRO A 70 9.97 -4.31 13.99
N VAL A 71 8.70 -4.21 13.60
CA VAL A 71 7.86 -3.05 13.89
C VAL A 71 6.97 -3.41 15.07
N THR A 72 7.06 -2.64 16.16
CA THR A 72 6.20 -2.83 17.33
C THR A 72 5.29 -1.63 17.52
N TYR A 73 4.01 -1.87 17.77
CA TYR A 73 2.98 -0.88 18.00
C TYR A 73 2.77 -0.63 19.50
N ASP A 74 2.04 0.42 19.82
CA ASP A 74 1.90 0.91 21.20
C ASP A 74 1.06 -0.05 22.06
N ASP A 75 0.18 -0.84 21.41
CA ASP A 75 -0.58 -1.93 22.02
C ASP A 75 0.20 -3.24 22.15
N LYS A 76 1.50 -3.22 21.84
CA LYS A 76 2.46 -4.34 21.88
C LYS A 76 2.24 -5.40 20.80
N VAL A 77 1.41 -5.17 19.78
CA VAL A 77 1.46 -5.98 18.56
C VAL A 77 2.81 -5.76 17.87
N SER A 78 3.42 -6.84 17.35
CA SER A 78 4.70 -6.77 16.64
C SER A 78 4.68 -7.58 15.36
N VAL A 79 5.32 -7.04 14.31
CA VAL A 79 5.47 -7.67 12.99
C VAL A 79 6.94 -7.72 12.64
N ALA A 80 7.42 -8.87 12.17
CA ALA A 80 8.81 -9.07 11.77
C ALA A 80 8.93 -9.92 10.50
N ILE A 81 9.95 -9.64 9.70
CA ILE A 81 10.46 -10.59 8.69
C ILE A 81 11.43 -11.53 9.40
N SER A 82 10.95 -12.73 9.71
CA SER A 82 11.71 -13.76 10.42
C SER A 82 12.69 -14.52 9.52
N ASN A 83 12.36 -14.67 8.24
CA ASN A 83 13.22 -15.35 7.28
C ASN A 83 13.10 -14.73 5.88
N ILE A 84 14.18 -14.83 5.11
CA ILE A 84 14.27 -14.41 3.71
C ILE A 84 14.99 -15.53 2.97
N ARG A 85 14.34 -16.10 1.97
CA ARG A 85 14.86 -17.25 1.20
C ARG A 85 14.72 -16.98 -0.29
N TYR A 86 15.58 -17.61 -1.08
CA TYR A 86 15.54 -17.53 -2.53
C TYR A 86 15.29 -18.90 -3.11
N VAL A 87 14.37 -18.99 -4.06
CA VAL A 87 14.06 -20.25 -4.73
C VAL A 87 13.98 -20.01 -6.22
N LYS A 88 14.69 -20.82 -7.01
CA LYS A 88 14.50 -20.84 -8.45
C LYS A 88 13.23 -21.61 -8.75
N ASN A 89 12.22 -20.94 -9.30
CA ASN A 89 10.99 -21.59 -9.69
C ASN A 89 11.26 -22.56 -10.86
N LYS A 90 11.02 -23.84 -10.62
CA LYS A 90 11.15 -24.92 -11.62
C LYS A 90 9.77 -25.39 -12.11
N ASP A 91 8.70 -24.86 -11.54
CA ASP A 91 7.35 -25.31 -11.84
C ASP A 91 6.91 -24.78 -13.22
N LEU A 92 6.24 -25.69 -13.94
CA LEU A 92 5.78 -25.51 -15.31
C LEU A 92 4.25 -25.48 -15.28
N GLY A 93 3.69 -24.41 -14.73
CA GLY A 93 2.25 -24.15 -14.69
C GLY A 93 1.85 -22.93 -15.52
N PRO A 94 0.66 -22.90 -16.13
CA PRO A 94 0.16 -21.69 -16.80
C PRO A 94 0.04 -20.55 -15.77
N GLY A 95 0.70 -19.42 -16.04
CA GLY A 95 0.75 -18.27 -15.12
C GLY A 95 1.91 -18.28 -14.12
N GLU A 96 2.74 -19.33 -14.10
CA GLU A 96 3.92 -19.41 -13.24
C GLU A 96 5.16 -18.78 -13.89
N LEU A 97 5.99 -18.17 -13.05
CA LEU A 97 7.22 -17.50 -13.46
C LEU A 97 8.39 -18.51 -13.60
N THR A 98 8.25 -19.44 -14.55
CA THR A 98 9.25 -20.49 -14.79
C THR A 98 10.65 -19.89 -15.01
N GLY A 99 11.66 -20.44 -14.33
CA GLY A 99 13.06 -20.08 -14.48
C GLY A 99 13.51 -18.84 -13.69
N LYS A 100 12.58 -18.09 -13.08
CA LYS A 100 12.89 -16.93 -12.25
C LYS A 100 13.29 -17.32 -10.83
N VAL A 101 14.09 -16.47 -10.18
CA VAL A 101 14.39 -16.59 -8.75
C VAL A 101 13.35 -15.79 -7.99
N LEU A 102 12.55 -16.49 -7.19
CA LEU A 102 11.58 -15.91 -6.28
C LEU A 102 12.26 -15.59 -4.94
N THR A 103 11.90 -14.44 -4.38
CA THR A 103 12.26 -14.08 -3.01
C THR A 103 11.08 -14.34 -2.11
N ILE A 104 11.28 -15.17 -1.08
CA ILE A 104 10.24 -15.57 -0.12
C ILE A 104 10.53 -14.89 1.21
N PHE A 105 9.58 -14.09 1.69
CA PHE A 105 9.62 -13.46 3.00
C PHE A 105 8.71 -14.22 3.97
N THR A 106 9.26 -14.75 5.06
CA THR A 106 8.46 -15.33 6.15
C THR A 106 8.18 -14.25 7.19
N LEU A 107 6.93 -13.84 7.27
CA LEU A 107 6.45 -12.88 8.26
C LEU A 107 6.04 -13.58 9.54
N LYS A 108 6.20 -12.89 10.67
CA LYS A 108 5.71 -13.31 11.98
C LYS A 108 4.98 -12.16 12.66
N PHE A 109 3.75 -12.43 13.08
CA PHE A 109 3.00 -11.59 14.02
C PHE A 109 3.17 -12.13 15.43
N ALA A 110 3.36 -11.22 16.38
CA ALA A 110 3.22 -11.47 17.80
C ALA A 110 2.15 -10.52 18.36
N ASN A 111 1.12 -11.08 18.99
CA ASN A 111 0.04 -10.31 19.57
C ASN A 111 0.31 -10.07 21.06
N GLY A 112 1.06 -9.02 21.39
CA GLY A 112 1.28 -8.61 22.77
C GLY A 112 0.11 -7.82 23.38
N SER A 113 -0.95 -7.58 22.61
CA SER A 113 -2.13 -6.85 23.08
C SER A 113 -3.01 -7.72 23.98
N GLY A 114 -3.98 -7.08 24.64
CA GLY A 114 -5.00 -7.78 25.44
C GLY A 114 -6.19 -8.30 24.63
N LYS A 115 -6.21 -8.16 23.30
CA LYS A 115 -7.34 -8.51 22.43
C LYS A 115 -6.93 -9.51 21.34
N PRO A 116 -7.84 -10.36 20.84
CA PRO A 116 -7.54 -11.18 19.68
C PRO A 116 -7.23 -10.32 18.45
N LEU A 117 -6.23 -10.70 17.67
CA LEU A 117 -5.80 -10.02 16.45
C LEU A 117 -6.32 -10.78 15.23
N ASP A 118 -7.19 -10.14 14.44
CA ASP A 118 -7.71 -10.68 13.18
C ASP A 118 -6.68 -10.51 12.05
N LEU A 119 -6.30 -11.60 11.39
CA LEU A 119 -5.34 -11.61 10.29
C LEU A 119 -5.97 -11.93 8.93
N ASN A 120 -7.30 -11.95 8.81
CA ASN A 120 -7.98 -12.20 7.54
C ASN A 120 -7.85 -11.06 6.51
N LYS A 121 -7.33 -9.90 6.91
CA LYS A 121 -7.18 -8.70 6.06
C LYS A 121 -5.73 -8.30 5.83
N VAL A 122 -4.80 -9.22 6.04
CA VAL A 122 -3.38 -8.94 5.83
C VAL A 122 -3.11 -8.73 4.35
N GLN A 123 -2.48 -7.61 4.02
CA GLN A 123 -1.98 -7.25 2.71
C GLN A 123 -0.48 -7.06 2.81
N VAL A 124 0.25 -7.81 1.99
CA VAL A 124 1.70 -7.73 1.89
C VAL A 124 2.06 -7.21 0.51
N THR A 125 2.89 -6.19 0.48
CA THR A 125 3.41 -5.59 -0.75
C THR A 125 4.92 -5.54 -0.69
N ALA A 126 5.57 -5.69 -1.84
CA ALA A 126 7.00 -5.48 -1.97
C ALA A 126 7.27 -4.52 -3.13
N VAL A 127 8.24 -3.64 -2.94
CA VAL A 127 8.79 -2.77 -3.99
C VAL A 127 10.32 -2.83 -3.98
N TYR A 128 10.94 -2.57 -5.12
CA TYR A 128 12.38 -2.72 -5.28
C TYR A 128 13.04 -1.73 -6.23
N GLY A 129 14.37 -1.66 -6.12
CA GLY A 129 15.21 -0.76 -6.89
C GLY A 129 15.00 0.71 -6.53
N SER A 130 15.79 1.59 -7.15
CA SER A 130 15.71 3.04 -6.96
C SER A 130 14.38 3.63 -7.44
N LYS A 131 13.78 3.01 -8.47
CA LYS A 131 12.48 3.41 -9.03
C LYS A 131 11.27 2.91 -8.23
N LYS A 132 11.47 2.18 -7.13
CA LYS A 132 10.42 1.57 -6.30
C LYS A 132 9.41 0.76 -7.13
N THR A 133 9.92 -0.05 -8.06
CA THR A 133 9.11 -0.94 -8.89
C THR A 133 8.36 -1.93 -8.02
N ARG A 134 7.05 -2.10 -8.23
CA ARG A 134 6.25 -3.07 -7.48
C ARG A 134 6.64 -4.50 -7.89
N ALA A 135 6.96 -5.32 -6.91
CA ALA A 135 7.20 -6.75 -7.11
C ALA A 135 5.87 -7.47 -7.36
N GLN A 136 5.88 -8.46 -8.24
CA GLN A 136 4.71 -9.28 -8.51
C GLN A 136 4.57 -10.35 -7.42
N HIS A 137 3.39 -10.45 -6.82
CA HIS A 137 3.07 -11.53 -5.89
C HIS A 137 2.84 -12.82 -6.69
N THR A 138 3.33 -13.94 -6.19
CA THR A 138 3.23 -15.24 -6.88
C THR A 138 2.75 -16.33 -5.94
N SER A 139 1.84 -17.17 -6.44
CA SER A 139 1.41 -18.40 -5.81
C SER A 139 2.48 -19.49 -6.01
N TYR A 140 3.57 -19.41 -5.26
CA TYR A 140 4.60 -20.46 -5.29
C TYR A 140 4.25 -21.56 -4.29
N ALA A 141 4.34 -22.83 -4.70
CA ALA A 141 4.32 -24.02 -3.83
C ALA A 141 3.26 -24.04 -2.70
N ASN A 142 2.08 -23.45 -2.92
CA ASN A 142 1.02 -23.30 -1.92
C ASN A 142 1.51 -22.71 -0.58
N LEU A 143 2.39 -21.69 -0.63
CA LEU A 143 2.82 -20.99 0.59
C LEU A 143 1.59 -20.51 1.38
N ASN A 144 1.64 -20.73 2.70
CA ASN A 144 0.54 -20.39 3.59
C ASN A 144 0.47 -18.86 3.79
N ASP A 145 -0.69 -18.28 3.48
CA ASP A 145 -1.02 -16.89 3.78
C ASP A 145 -1.51 -16.75 5.23
N PHE A 146 -1.56 -15.53 5.74
CA PHE A 146 -2.23 -15.25 7.01
C PHE A 146 -3.75 -15.41 6.87
N TYR A 147 -4.36 -16.05 7.86
CA TYR A 147 -5.81 -16.18 7.99
C TYR A 147 -6.20 -16.39 9.45
N GLY A 148 -7.47 -16.22 9.80
CA GLY A 148 -7.99 -16.45 11.15
C GLY A 148 -7.49 -15.43 12.17
N THR A 149 -7.47 -15.83 13.44
CA THR A 149 -7.23 -14.93 14.57
C THR A 149 -6.06 -15.42 15.43
N VAL A 150 -5.28 -14.49 15.98
CA VAL A 150 -4.21 -14.77 16.95
C VAL A 150 -4.67 -14.30 18.34
N PRO A 151 -4.77 -15.20 19.33
CA PRO A 151 -5.15 -14.80 20.69
C PRO A 151 -4.11 -13.86 21.31
N ALA A 152 -4.49 -13.19 22.42
CA ALA A 152 -3.56 -12.40 23.22
C ALA A 152 -2.36 -13.27 23.68
N GLY A 153 -1.15 -12.72 23.59
CA GLY A 153 0.11 -13.44 23.82
C GLY A 153 0.52 -14.41 22.71
N GLY A 154 -0.34 -14.64 21.71
CA GLY A 154 -0.09 -15.61 20.65
C GLY A 154 0.86 -15.11 19.55
N THR A 155 1.30 -16.02 18.70
CA THR A 155 2.07 -15.71 17.50
C THR A 155 1.57 -16.49 16.29
N LYS A 156 1.74 -15.95 15.08
CA LYS A 156 1.44 -16.64 13.83
C LYS A 156 2.44 -16.25 12.75
N SER A 157 2.75 -17.17 11.84
CA SER A 157 3.64 -16.95 10.70
C SER A 157 3.00 -17.34 9.37
N ALA A 158 3.39 -16.63 8.32
CA ALA A 158 2.99 -16.85 6.94
C ALA A 158 4.16 -16.50 6.01
N SER A 159 4.17 -17.03 4.79
CA SER A 159 5.23 -16.79 3.82
C SER A 159 4.68 -16.26 2.50
N TYR A 160 5.34 -15.26 1.95
CA TYR A 160 4.93 -14.58 0.72
C TYR A 160 6.06 -14.61 -0.29
N ALA A 161 5.79 -15.11 -1.49
CA ALA A 161 6.74 -15.17 -2.59
C ALA A 161 6.54 -14.00 -3.55
N PHE A 162 7.65 -13.35 -3.92
CA PHE A 162 7.67 -12.25 -4.88
C PHE A 162 8.67 -12.51 -5.99
N ASP A 163 8.29 -12.14 -7.22
CA ASP A 163 9.24 -11.97 -8.31
C ASP A 163 10.04 -10.70 -8.06
N LEU A 164 11.29 -10.90 -7.66
CA LEU A 164 12.20 -9.83 -7.31
C LEU A 164 13.55 -10.10 -7.98
N PRO A 165 13.87 -9.39 -9.07
CA PRO A 165 15.13 -9.57 -9.76
C PRO A 165 16.30 -9.10 -8.88
N SER A 166 17.43 -9.80 -8.97
CA SER A 166 18.63 -9.51 -8.16
C SER A 166 19.19 -8.11 -8.37
N SER A 167 18.95 -7.49 -9.54
CA SER A 167 19.29 -6.09 -9.82
C SER A 167 18.60 -5.10 -8.88
N GLY A 168 17.49 -5.50 -8.25
CA GLY A 168 16.75 -4.71 -7.26
C GLY A 168 17.19 -4.90 -5.81
N TYR A 169 18.04 -5.89 -5.50
CA TYR A 169 18.29 -6.33 -4.12
C TYR A 169 18.97 -5.29 -3.22
N LYS A 170 19.61 -4.27 -3.79
CA LYS A 170 20.23 -3.17 -3.02
C LYS A 170 19.21 -2.24 -2.36
N SER A 171 17.96 -2.26 -2.80
CA SER A 171 16.89 -1.40 -2.28
C SER A 171 15.57 -2.13 -2.37
N VAL A 172 15.14 -2.73 -1.26
CA VAL A 172 13.88 -3.46 -1.15
C VAL A 172 13.07 -2.89 -0.02
N MET A 173 11.76 -2.73 -0.23
CA MET A 173 10.82 -2.34 0.81
C MET A 173 9.64 -3.31 0.82
N VAL A 174 9.32 -3.85 1.99
CA VAL A 174 8.16 -4.70 2.24
C VAL A 174 7.18 -3.93 3.13
N GLY A 175 5.94 -3.79 2.68
CA GLY A 175 4.85 -3.16 3.43
C GLY A 175 3.84 -4.20 3.88
N VAL A 176 3.46 -4.18 5.17
CA VAL A 176 2.46 -5.09 5.75
C VAL A 176 1.36 -4.27 6.41
N LYS A 177 0.12 -4.40 5.90
CA LYS A 177 -1.08 -3.77 6.44
C LYS A 177 -2.05 -4.87 6.87
N PHE A 178 -2.56 -4.85 8.09
CA PHE A 178 -3.36 -5.95 8.63
C PHE A 178 -4.73 -5.55 9.19
N ASP A 179 -4.90 -4.29 9.59
CA ASP A 179 -6.19 -3.72 9.96
C ASP A 179 -6.24 -2.22 9.65
N ALA A 180 -7.33 -1.54 10.01
CA ALA A 180 -7.47 -0.09 9.83
C ALA A 180 -6.76 0.73 10.93
N GLN A 181 -6.56 0.16 12.12
CA GLN A 181 -6.09 0.87 13.32
C GLN A 181 -4.58 1.08 13.32
N HIS A 182 -3.82 0.12 12.81
CA HIS A 182 -2.37 0.14 12.79
C HIS A 182 -1.84 0.77 11.51
N LYS A 183 -0.81 1.61 11.64
CA LYS A 183 -0.02 2.10 10.50
C LYS A 183 0.60 0.91 9.76
N THR A 184 0.76 0.99 8.45
CA THR A 184 1.43 -0.06 7.66
C THR A 184 2.86 -0.25 8.17
N ALA A 185 3.23 -1.47 8.56
CA ALA A 185 4.60 -1.80 8.91
C ALA A 185 5.47 -1.79 7.67
N LEU A 186 6.58 -1.05 7.70
CA LEU A 186 7.50 -0.90 6.58
C LEU A 186 8.87 -1.45 6.93
N PHE A 187 9.34 -2.37 6.11
CA PHE A 187 10.65 -3.01 6.21
C PHE A 187 11.48 -2.62 5.01
N ALA A 188 12.50 -1.79 5.19
CA ALA A 188 13.34 -1.29 4.11
C ALA A 188 14.79 -1.72 4.32
N GLY A 189 15.48 -2.09 3.24
CA GLY A 189 16.90 -2.46 3.29
C GLY A 189 17.38 -3.20 2.05
N ALA A 190 18.64 -3.62 2.09
CA ALA A 190 19.22 -4.49 1.08
C ALA A 190 19.08 -5.97 1.47
N LEU A 191 18.90 -6.83 0.47
CA LEU A 191 18.83 -8.29 0.63
C LEU A 191 20.20 -8.98 0.57
N HIS A 192 21.15 -8.35 -0.15
CA HIS A 192 22.57 -8.71 -0.19
C HIS A 192 23.41 -7.45 -0.05
N ASN A 193 24.56 -7.58 0.60
CA ASN A 193 25.61 -6.56 0.66
C ASN A 193 26.63 -6.83 -0.44
#